data_AF-A0A925TYY1-F1
#
_entry.id   AF-A0A925TYY1-F1
#
_cell.length_a   1.000
_cell.length_b   1.000
_cell.length_c   1.000
_cell.angle_alpha   90.00
_cell.angle_beta   90.00
_cell.angle_gamma   90.00
#
_symmetry.space_group_name_H-M   'P 1'
#
loop_
_entity.id
_entity.type
_entity.pdbx_description
1 polymer ?
#
loop_
_entity_poly.entity_id
_entity_poly.type
_entity_poly.pdbx_seq_one_letter_code
_entity_poly.pdbx_strand_id
1 'polypeptide(L)'
;CALATETAENEIISISGLKGRDPKEIKVENLAKIIQARMEEILEHVYHEIRMSGYAKKLIAGIVVTGGGAQLKHIVQLVEYISGLDTRVGYPTEHLTKTKFEEIRHPMYATGVGLILKGQEDRFYVPQTEGAIENKTTVNNKTQITQNIAEENLVTEELVNVSAENNIEENKKDRTSWFNSILSNTKRWFEEDEVSDFK
;
A
#
# COMPACT_ATOMS: atom_id res chain seq x y z
N CYS A 1 17.03 12.97 -11.09
CA CYS A 1 17.42 13.01 -9.67
C CYS A 1 16.42 13.91 -8.95
N ALA A 2 16.09 13.67 -7.68
CA ALA A 2 15.25 14.55 -6.88
C ALA A 2 16.03 15.78 -6.36
N LEU A 3 17.36 15.68 -6.21
CA LEU A 3 18.25 16.80 -5.92
C LEU A 3 19.14 17.10 -7.14
N ALA A 4 19.03 18.30 -7.69
CA ALA A 4 19.82 18.72 -8.85
C ALA A 4 21.31 18.86 -8.51
N THR A 5 21.65 19.27 -7.28
CA THR A 5 23.03 19.43 -6.80
C THR A 5 23.82 18.11 -6.74
N GLU A 6 23.14 16.99 -6.53
CA GLU A 6 23.74 15.65 -6.48
C GLU A 6 23.89 14.99 -7.87
N THR A 7 23.66 15.75 -8.94
CA THR A 7 23.78 15.26 -10.32
C THR A 7 25.16 15.60 -10.90
N ALA A 8 25.71 14.72 -11.74
CA ALA A 8 26.97 14.99 -12.42
C ALA A 8 26.84 16.20 -13.37
N GLU A 9 27.62 17.25 -13.14
CA GLU A 9 27.53 18.54 -13.86
C GLU A 9 27.84 18.44 -15.37
N ASN A 10 28.55 17.39 -15.79
CA ASN A 10 28.99 17.18 -17.17
C ASN A 10 28.31 16.01 -17.89
N GLU A 11 27.22 15.47 -17.33
CA GLU A 11 26.43 14.46 -18.03
C GLU A 11 25.51 15.12 -19.06
N ILE A 12 25.67 14.73 -20.33
CA ILE A 12 24.86 15.21 -21.45
C ILE A 12 24.06 14.03 -21.99
N ILE A 13 22.76 14.24 -22.19
CA ILE A 13 21.86 13.29 -22.84
C ILE A 13 21.36 13.88 -24.16
N SER A 14 21.28 13.03 -25.18
CA SER A 14 20.66 13.37 -26.46
C SER A 14 19.21 12.90 -26.45
N ILE A 15 18.28 13.83 -26.65
CA ILE A 15 16.87 13.55 -26.79
C ILE A 15 16.54 13.51 -28.27
N SER A 16 15.94 12.41 -28.73
CA SER A 16 15.45 12.28 -30.10
C SER A 16 14.54 13.45 -30.46
N GLY A 17 14.83 14.11 -31.58
CA GLY A 17 14.03 15.23 -32.06
C GLY A 17 12.63 14.77 -32.44
N LEU A 18 11.62 15.58 -32.11
CA LEU A 18 10.24 15.32 -32.51
C LEU A 18 10.04 15.72 -33.98
N LYS A 19 9.36 14.85 -34.76
CA LYS A 19 8.91 15.11 -36.15
C LYS A 19 10.04 15.54 -37.10
N GLY A 20 11.08 14.72 -37.23
CA GLY A 20 12.15 14.93 -38.22
C GLY A 20 13.08 16.10 -37.91
N ARG A 21 13.01 16.68 -36.70
CA ARG A 21 14.01 17.62 -36.20
C ARG A 21 15.25 16.87 -35.72
N ASP A 22 16.39 17.54 -35.78
CA ASP A 22 17.63 16.99 -35.24
C ASP A 22 17.51 16.72 -33.73
N PRO A 23 18.17 15.65 -33.24
CA PRO A 23 18.27 15.38 -31.80
C PRO A 23 18.82 16.59 -31.05
N LYS A 24 18.29 16.83 -29.85
CA LYS A 24 18.72 17.94 -29.00
C LYS A 24 19.49 17.39 -27.81
N GLU A 25 20.69 17.93 -27.63
CA GLU A 25 21.50 17.64 -26.45
C GLU A 25 21.11 18.56 -25.29
N ILE A 26 20.88 17.97 -24.13
CA ILE A 26 20.64 18.70 -22.88
C ILE A 26 21.55 18.18 -21.78
N LYS A 27 21.97 19.08 -20.89
CA LYS A 27 22.61 18.69 -19.63
C LYS A 27 21.61 17.98 -18.72
N VAL A 28 22.01 16.88 -18.10
CA VAL A 28 21.18 16.15 -17.14
C VAL A 28 20.81 17.01 -15.93
N GLU A 29 21.68 17.94 -15.55
CA GLU A 29 21.41 18.94 -14.50
C GLU A 29 20.13 19.76 -14.78
N ASN A 30 19.91 20.20 -16.03
CA ASN A 30 18.72 20.98 -16.39
C ASN A 30 17.45 20.13 -16.26
N LEU A 31 17.52 18.85 -16.64
CA LEU A 31 16.43 17.91 -16.44
C LEU A 31 16.17 17.67 -14.95
N ALA A 32 17.23 17.53 -14.14
CA ALA A 32 17.12 17.35 -12.71
C ALA A 32 16.48 18.56 -12.02
N LYS A 33 16.78 19.79 -12.44
CA LYS A 33 16.12 21.02 -11.92
C LYS A 33 14.61 21.01 -12.15
N ILE A 34 14.17 20.57 -13.33
CA ILE A 34 12.73 20.46 -13.64
C ILE A 34 12.06 19.41 -12.76
N ILE A 35 12.69 18.23 -12.60
CA ILE A 35 12.19 17.15 -11.75
C ILE A 35 12.12 17.59 -10.29
N GLN A 36 13.17 18.23 -9.78
CA GLN A 36 13.23 18.75 -8.41
C GLN A 36 12.10 19.75 -8.14
N ALA A 37 11.93 20.76 -8.99
CA ALA A 37 10.87 21.76 -8.83
C ALA A 37 9.48 21.11 -8.78
N ARG A 38 9.23 20.09 -9.63
CA ARG A 38 7.96 19.38 -9.63
C ARG A 38 7.75 18.52 -8.39
N MET A 39 8.82 17.91 -7.87
CA MET A 39 8.72 17.12 -6.63
C MET A 39 8.59 18.00 -5.39
N GLU A 40 9.24 19.16 -5.36
CA GLU A 40 9.05 20.17 -4.30
C GLU A 40 7.58 20.58 -4.23
N GLU A 41 6.98 20.96 -5.37
CA GLU A 41 5.55 21.30 -5.44
C GLU A 41 4.66 20.18 -4.86
N ILE A 42 4.84 18.94 -5.30
CA ILE A 42 4.06 17.80 -4.83
C ILE A 42 4.22 17.59 -3.33
N LEU A 43 5.46 17.63 -2.84
CA LEU A 43 5.77 17.37 -1.43
C LEU A 43 5.29 18.50 -0.52
N GLU A 44 5.34 19.76 -0.97
CA GLU A 44 4.76 20.90 -0.27
C GLU A 44 3.24 20.75 -0.13
N HIS A 45 2.55 20.33 -1.20
CA HIS A 45 1.11 20.04 -1.14
C HIS A 45 0.80 18.89 -0.17
N VAL A 46 1.54 17.78 -0.24
CA VAL A 46 1.36 16.66 0.69
C VAL A 46 1.61 17.10 2.14
N TYR A 47 2.66 17.88 2.39
CA TYR A 47 2.98 18.38 3.72
C TYR A 47 1.92 19.37 4.24
N HIS A 48 1.36 20.20 3.36
CA HIS A 48 0.23 21.05 3.69
C HIS A 48 -0.97 20.23 4.18
N GLU A 49 -1.35 19.18 3.47
CA GLU A 49 -2.44 18.28 3.87
C GLU A 49 -2.16 17.57 5.20
N ILE A 50 -0.93 17.11 5.42
CA ILE A 50 -0.52 16.52 6.70
C ILE A 50 -0.70 17.53 7.85
N ARG A 51 -0.37 18.80 7.65
CA ARG A 51 -0.55 19.85 8.67
C ARG A 51 -2.02 20.17 8.89
N MET A 52 -2.82 20.29 7.82
CA MET A 52 -4.26 20.55 7.90
C MET A 52 -5.02 19.41 8.59
N SER A 53 -4.57 18.16 8.42
CA SER A 53 -5.16 17.00 9.09
C SER A 53 -4.96 16.98 10.61
N GLY A 54 -4.05 17.81 11.16
CA GLY A 54 -3.72 17.82 12.59
C GLY A 54 -2.83 16.65 13.05
N TYR A 55 -2.39 15.78 12.14
CA TYR A 55 -1.54 14.62 12.46
C TYR A 55 -0.03 14.90 12.39
N ALA A 56 0.40 16.06 11.91
CA ALA A 56 1.83 16.38 11.75
C ALA A 56 2.70 16.08 12.99
N LYS A 57 2.19 16.36 14.20
CA LYS A 57 2.91 16.09 15.47
C LYS A 57 2.80 14.64 15.98
N LYS A 58 1.99 13.81 15.32
CA LYS A 58 1.74 12.40 15.68
C LYS A 58 2.51 11.41 14.80
N LEU A 59 3.20 11.88 13.75
CA LEU A 59 3.98 11.06 12.82
C LEU A 59 5.37 10.73 13.38
N ILE A 60 5.42 9.99 14.50
CA ILE A 60 6.67 9.61 15.18
C ILE A 60 7.54 8.71 14.29
N ALA A 61 6.90 7.85 13.48
CA ALA A 61 7.57 6.93 12.57
C ALA A 61 7.94 7.55 11.21
N GLY A 62 7.72 8.87 11.05
CA GLY A 62 8.07 9.60 9.85
C GLY A 62 7.17 9.31 8.65
N ILE A 63 7.71 9.51 7.44
CA ILE A 63 7.03 9.35 6.15
C ILE A 63 7.58 8.11 5.42
N VAL A 64 6.68 7.35 4.80
CA VAL A 64 7.06 6.24 3.91
C VAL A 64 6.65 6.60 2.49
N VAL A 65 7.63 6.70 1.59
CA VAL A 65 7.41 6.99 0.16
C VAL A 65 7.40 5.69 -0.61
N THR A 66 6.40 5.48 -1.46
CA THR A 66 6.27 4.26 -2.27
C THR A 66 5.80 4.59 -3.70
N GLY A 67 5.57 3.57 -4.53
CA GLY A 67 5.21 3.74 -5.95
C GLY A 67 6.42 3.99 -6.86
N GLY A 68 6.15 4.37 -8.11
CA GLY A 68 7.19 4.67 -9.11
C GLY A 68 8.01 5.93 -8.78
N GLY A 69 7.38 6.95 -8.19
CA GLY A 69 8.06 8.19 -7.80
C GLY A 69 9.12 7.99 -6.70
N ALA A 70 8.95 6.97 -5.85
CA ALA A 70 9.91 6.63 -4.80
C ALA A 70 11.26 6.11 -5.34
N GLN A 71 11.36 5.83 -6.64
CA GLN A 71 12.58 5.36 -7.29
C GLN A 71 13.53 6.50 -7.69
N LEU A 72 13.08 7.75 -7.57
CA LEU A 72 13.92 8.90 -7.85
C LEU A 72 15.11 8.91 -6.89
N LYS A 73 16.32 8.96 -7.46
CA LYS A 73 17.55 9.15 -6.69
C LYS A 73 17.41 10.37 -5.79
N HIS A 74 17.79 10.23 -4.52
CA HIS A 74 17.74 11.28 -3.50
C HIS A 74 16.35 11.78 -3.08
N ILE A 75 15.28 10.99 -3.32
CA ILE A 75 13.92 11.37 -2.90
C ILE A 75 13.77 11.46 -1.38
N VAL A 76 14.44 10.59 -0.63
CA VAL A 76 14.39 10.58 0.84
C VAL A 76 14.90 11.91 1.39
N GLN A 77 16.06 12.36 0.90
CA GLN A 77 16.68 13.62 1.29
C GLN A 77 15.78 14.82 0.96
N LEU A 78 15.12 14.82 -0.21
CA LEU A 78 14.20 15.90 -0.57
C LEU A 78 12.99 15.95 0.36
N VAL A 79 12.40 14.80 0.70
CA VAL A 79 11.22 14.73 1.58
C VAL A 79 11.60 15.16 3.00
N GLU A 80 12.75 14.72 3.50
CA GLU A 80 13.27 15.12 4.82
C GLU A 80 13.55 16.63 4.85
N TYR A 81 14.13 17.19 3.79
CA TYR A 81 14.39 18.62 3.67
C TYR A 81 13.11 19.46 3.73
N ILE A 82 12.04 19.03 3.04
CA ILE A 82 10.77 19.78 2.98
C ILE A 82 9.94 19.60 4.27
N SER A 83 9.82 18.36 4.76
CA SER A 83 8.89 18.04 5.84
C SER A 83 9.50 18.13 7.25
N GLY A 84 10.83 18.02 7.35
CA GLY A 84 11.55 17.87 8.62
C GLY A 84 11.27 16.55 9.35
N LEU A 85 10.68 15.56 8.67
CA LEU A 85 10.34 14.25 9.22
C LEU A 85 11.21 13.16 8.60
N ASP A 86 11.66 12.21 9.42
CA ASP A 86 12.41 11.02 8.97
C ASP A 86 11.65 10.33 7.83
N THR A 87 12.36 9.96 6.77
CA THR A 87 11.72 9.38 5.59
C THR A 87 12.41 8.09 5.14
N ARG A 88 11.63 7.14 4.61
CA ARG A 88 12.17 5.95 3.96
C ARG A 88 11.37 5.53 2.74
N VAL A 89 11.99 4.71 1.90
CA VAL A 89 11.30 4.05 0.78
C VAL A 89 10.61 2.78 1.27
N GLY A 90 9.31 2.66 1.01
CA GLY A 90 8.49 1.50 1.36
C GLY A 90 8.52 0.43 0.28
N TYR A 91 9.06 -0.74 0.62
CA TYR A 91 9.10 -1.91 -0.26
C TYR A 91 8.05 -2.95 0.18
N PRO A 92 7.23 -3.49 -0.74
CA PRO A 92 6.35 -4.60 -0.42
C PRO A 92 7.20 -5.87 -0.27
N THR A 93 7.70 -6.18 0.93
CA THR A 93 8.54 -7.38 1.16
C THR A 93 8.14 -8.20 2.38
N GLU A 94 7.48 -7.59 3.35
CA GLU A 94 7.20 -8.20 4.66
C GLU A 94 6.29 -9.44 4.58
N HIS A 95 5.28 -9.41 3.72
CA HIS A 95 4.28 -10.48 3.59
C HIS A 95 4.52 -11.38 2.36
N LEU A 96 5.59 -11.10 1.61
CA LEU A 96 6.01 -11.94 0.51
C LEU A 96 6.94 -13.01 1.08
N THR A 97 6.40 -14.22 1.26
CA THR A 97 7.22 -15.44 1.48
C THR A 97 8.27 -15.55 0.38
N LYS A 98 9.29 -16.41 0.55
CA LYS A 98 10.45 -16.69 -0.36
C LYS A 98 10.04 -16.97 -1.81
N THR A 99 9.48 -15.99 -2.47
CA THR A 99 8.89 -16.03 -3.79
C THR A 99 10.03 -15.73 -4.73
N LYS A 100 10.17 -16.53 -5.79
CA LYS A 100 11.28 -16.40 -6.75
C LYS A 100 11.22 -15.12 -7.58
N PHE A 101 10.15 -14.34 -7.46
CA PHE A 101 9.92 -13.12 -8.23
C PHE A 101 10.47 -11.93 -7.45
N GLU A 102 11.75 -11.61 -7.63
CA GLU A 102 12.35 -10.40 -7.03
C GLU A 102 11.72 -9.10 -7.56
N GLU A 103 11.14 -9.14 -8.77
CA GLU A 103 10.51 -7.99 -9.43
C GLU A 103 9.37 -7.38 -8.60
N ILE A 104 8.54 -8.21 -7.95
CA ILE A 104 7.38 -7.72 -7.18
C ILE A 104 7.76 -7.01 -5.89
N ARG A 105 9.04 -7.05 -5.50
CA ARG A 105 9.58 -6.34 -4.33
C ARG A 105 9.79 -4.85 -4.60
N HIS A 106 9.52 -4.39 -5.83
CA HIS A 106 9.64 -2.99 -6.19
C HIS A 106 8.54 -2.14 -5.54
N PRO A 107 8.82 -0.92 -5.02
CA PRO A 107 7.79 0.03 -4.57
C PRO A 107 6.69 0.32 -5.60
N MET A 108 6.94 0.11 -6.91
CA MET A 108 5.93 0.22 -7.95
C MET A 108 4.73 -0.71 -7.74
N TYR A 109 4.96 -1.88 -7.14
CA TYR A 109 3.93 -2.91 -6.92
C TYR A 109 3.27 -2.82 -5.55
N ALA A 110 3.61 -1.83 -4.71
CA ALA A 110 3.11 -1.71 -3.35
C ALA A 110 1.58 -1.71 -3.27
N THR A 111 0.90 -1.00 -4.18
CA THR A 111 -0.57 -0.97 -4.25
C THR A 111 -1.15 -2.34 -4.57
N GLY A 112 -0.62 -3.02 -5.59
CA GLY A 112 -1.12 -4.34 -6.01
C GLY A 112 -0.94 -5.39 -4.92
N VAL A 113 0.23 -5.43 -4.29
CA VAL A 113 0.49 -6.32 -3.15
C VAL A 113 -0.42 -5.98 -1.98
N GLY A 114 -0.59 -4.70 -1.64
CA GLY A 114 -1.47 -4.25 -0.57
C GLY A 114 -2.93 -4.67 -0.78
N LEU A 115 -3.45 -4.58 -2.02
CA LEU A 115 -4.81 -5.01 -2.35
C LEU A 115 -5.00 -6.52 -2.18
N ILE A 116 -4.02 -7.34 -2.56
CA ILE A 116 -4.07 -8.80 -2.39
C ILE A 116 -4.08 -9.14 -0.90
N LEU A 117 -3.20 -8.52 -0.11
CA LEU A 117 -3.15 -8.72 1.34
C LEU A 117 -4.47 -8.30 2.00
N LYS A 118 -5.04 -7.17 1.57
CA LYS A 118 -6.34 -6.72 2.07
C LYS A 118 -7.46 -7.70 1.74
N GLY A 119 -7.49 -8.21 0.51
CA GLY A 119 -8.46 -9.22 0.11
C GLY A 119 -8.30 -10.55 0.85
N GLN A 120 -7.08 -10.93 1.25
CA GLN A 120 -6.85 -12.09 2.12
C GLN A 120 -7.39 -11.82 3.52
N GLU A 121 -7.05 -10.69 4.13
CA GLU A 121 -7.56 -10.29 5.45
C GLU A 121 -9.09 -10.30 5.50
N ASP A 122 -9.75 -9.73 4.48
CA ASP A 122 -11.22 -9.67 4.43
C ASP A 122 -11.88 -11.04 4.28
N ARG A 123 -11.20 -12.05 3.70
CA ARG A 123 -11.70 -13.44 3.69
C ARG A 123 -11.61 -14.12 5.05
N PHE A 124 -10.59 -13.77 5.84
CA PHE A 124 -10.38 -14.32 7.17
C PHE A 124 -11.00 -13.46 8.28
N TYR A 125 -11.67 -12.36 7.92
CA TYR A 125 -12.43 -11.54 8.85
C TYR A 125 -13.63 -12.32 9.39
N VAL A 126 -13.43 -12.97 10.53
CA VAL A 126 -14.52 -13.43 11.40
C VAL A 126 -14.90 -12.23 12.26
N PRO A 127 -16.11 -11.66 12.15
CA PRO A 127 -16.52 -10.58 13.03
C PRO A 127 -16.46 -11.08 14.46
N GLN A 128 -15.63 -10.44 15.29
CA GLN A 128 -15.74 -10.62 16.73
C GLN A 128 -17.09 -10.04 17.13
N THR A 129 -18.07 -10.90 17.36
CA THR A 129 -19.32 -10.52 18.00
C THR A 129 -18.97 -10.05 19.41
N GLU A 130 -19.03 -8.74 19.64
CA GLU A 130 -19.07 -8.17 20.99
C GLU A 130 -20.33 -8.70 21.69
N GLY A 131 -20.19 -9.77 22.47
CA GLY A 131 -21.36 -10.35 23.13
C GLY A 131 -21.21 -11.79 23.65
N ALA A 132 -20.14 -12.11 24.35
CA ALA A 132 -20.18 -13.21 25.32
C ALA A 132 -19.48 -12.75 26.60
N ILE A 133 -20.28 -12.36 27.59
CA ILE A 133 -19.85 -12.25 28.97
C ILE A 133 -19.48 -13.67 29.42
N GLU A 134 -18.21 -14.04 29.29
CA GLU A 134 -17.70 -15.19 30.01
C GLU A 134 -17.57 -14.81 31.47
N ASN A 135 -18.52 -15.30 32.27
CA ASN A 135 -18.44 -15.32 33.71
C ASN A 135 -17.09 -15.93 34.11
N LYS A 136 -16.20 -15.09 34.63
CA LYS A 136 -14.98 -15.52 35.31
C LYS A 136 -15.38 -16.36 36.53
N THR A 137 -15.46 -17.67 36.33
CA THR A 137 -15.43 -18.61 37.44
C THR A 137 -13.96 -18.93 37.71
N THR A 138 -13.49 -18.37 38.82
CA THR A 138 -12.22 -18.67 39.46
C THR A 138 -11.99 -20.18 39.56
N VAL A 139 -10.96 -20.69 38.88
CA VAL A 139 -10.22 -21.86 39.37
C VAL A 139 -8.73 -21.57 39.23
N ASN A 140 -8.14 -21.19 40.37
CA ASN A 140 -6.72 -21.33 40.63
C ASN A 140 -6.30 -22.76 40.28
N ASN A 141 -5.20 -22.93 39.55
CA ASN A 141 -4.05 -23.62 40.13
C ASN A 141 -2.75 -23.31 39.38
N LYS A 142 -1.85 -22.77 40.17
CA LYS A 142 -0.44 -22.51 39.95
C LYS A 142 0.33 -23.82 39.74
N THR A 143 1.44 -23.69 39.02
CA THR A 143 2.71 -24.43 39.23
C THR A 143 2.82 -25.84 38.66
N GLN A 144 3.60 -25.91 37.56
CA GLN A 144 4.69 -26.87 37.28
C GLN A 144 4.68 -28.21 38.02
N ILE A 145 4.50 -29.31 37.29
CA ILE A 145 5.12 -30.62 37.60
C ILE A 145 5.58 -31.29 36.29
N THR A 146 6.90 -31.31 36.14
CA THR A 146 7.80 -32.31 35.50
C THR A 146 7.27 -33.38 34.54
N GLN A 147 7.94 -33.44 33.38
CA GLN A 147 8.64 -34.58 32.74
C GLN A 147 8.18 -36.02 33.01
N ASN A 148 8.30 -36.82 31.92
CA ASN A 148 8.11 -38.27 31.74
C ASN A 148 6.75 -38.56 31.08
N ILE A 149 6.62 -39.23 29.93
CA ILE A 149 7.24 -40.48 29.48
C ILE A 149 7.29 -40.48 27.93
N ALA A 150 8.34 -41.07 27.37
CA ALA A 150 8.57 -41.25 25.94
C ALA A 150 7.86 -42.50 25.36
N GLU A 151 7.65 -42.47 24.04
CA GLU A 151 7.42 -43.59 23.09
C GLU A 151 6.06 -44.34 23.10
N GLU A 152 5.24 -44.22 22.03
CA GLU A 152 5.12 -45.19 20.92
C GLU A 152 4.02 -44.80 19.89
N ASN A 153 4.02 -45.52 18.76
CA ASN A 153 3.49 -45.23 17.42
C ASN A 153 1.97 -45.45 17.15
N LEU A 154 1.57 -45.10 15.90
CA LEU A 154 0.54 -45.69 14.99
C LEU A 154 -0.83 -45.00 14.77
N VAL A 155 -0.93 -44.29 13.62
CA VAL A 155 -1.81 -44.50 12.44
C VAL A 155 -3.37 -44.59 12.57
N THR A 156 -4.00 -43.91 11.59
CA THR A 156 -5.34 -44.01 10.95
C THR A 156 -6.60 -43.41 11.58
N GLU A 157 -7.23 -42.54 10.76
CA GLU A 157 -8.64 -42.49 10.35
C GLU A 157 -9.71 -42.77 11.42
N GLU A 158 -10.67 -41.84 11.59
CA GLU A 158 -11.98 -41.92 10.92
C GLU A 158 -12.98 -40.91 11.52
N LEU A 159 -13.94 -40.49 10.67
CA LEU A 159 -15.27 -39.94 10.96
C LEU A 159 -15.43 -38.42 11.16
N VAL A 160 -16.39 -37.74 10.54
CA VAL A 160 -17.22 -37.91 9.33
C VAL A 160 -18.06 -36.62 9.24
N ASN A 161 -18.35 -36.21 8.01
CA ASN A 161 -19.34 -35.20 7.63
C ASN A 161 -20.65 -35.27 8.44
N VAL A 162 -21.18 -34.10 8.81
CA VAL A 162 -22.64 -33.88 8.79
C VAL A 162 -22.93 -32.55 8.10
N SER A 163 -23.36 -32.70 6.85
CA SER A 163 -24.12 -31.73 6.08
C SER A 163 -25.48 -31.47 6.73
N ALA A 164 -25.85 -30.19 6.87
CA ALA A 164 -27.24 -29.76 6.92
C ALA A 164 -27.37 -28.38 6.27
N GLU A 165 -27.75 -28.37 5.00
CA GLU A 165 -28.44 -27.24 4.39
C GLU A 165 -29.79 -27.05 5.10
N ASN A 166 -30.18 -25.80 5.38
CA ASN A 166 -31.49 -25.26 5.01
C ASN A 166 -31.65 -23.77 5.37
N ASN A 167 -32.07 -23.02 4.34
CA ASN A 167 -33.01 -21.89 4.32
C ASN A 167 -32.60 -20.49 4.84
N ILE A 168 -32.21 -19.68 3.83
CA ILE A 168 -32.93 -18.50 3.29
C ILE A 168 -33.27 -17.32 4.23
N GLU A 169 -32.70 -16.18 3.82
CA GLU A 169 -33.12 -14.78 3.98
C GLU A 169 -33.19 -14.20 5.40
N GLU A 170 -32.20 -13.35 5.72
CA GLU A 170 -32.40 -11.90 5.64
C GLU A 170 -31.09 -11.12 5.78
N ASN A 171 -31.10 -9.92 5.20
CA ASN A 171 -30.16 -8.80 5.39
C ASN A 171 -28.91 -8.71 4.50
N LYS A 172 -29.19 -8.58 3.19
CA LYS A 172 -28.28 -8.15 2.11
C LYS A 172 -28.05 -6.62 2.04
N LYS A 173 -28.50 -5.83 3.03
CA LYS A 173 -28.75 -4.39 2.83
C LYS A 173 -27.57 -3.45 3.13
N ASP A 174 -26.61 -3.83 3.97
CA ASP A 174 -25.63 -2.85 4.44
C ASP A 174 -24.30 -2.82 3.66
N ARG A 175 -23.92 -3.93 2.99
CA ARG A 175 -22.65 -3.97 2.24
C ARG A 175 -22.71 -3.45 0.80
N THR A 176 -23.91 -3.38 0.21
CA THR A 176 -24.13 -2.77 -1.10
C THR A 176 -24.04 -1.23 -1.04
N SER A 177 -24.31 -0.61 0.10
CA SER A 177 -24.42 0.84 0.22
C SER A 177 -23.08 1.59 0.08
N TRP A 178 -22.00 1.05 0.65
CA TRP A 178 -20.69 1.72 0.66
C TRP A 178 -19.94 1.59 -0.67
N PHE A 179 -19.92 0.40 -1.28
CA PHE A 179 -19.33 0.21 -2.61
C PHE A 179 -20.10 0.97 -3.69
N ASN A 180 -21.44 1.07 -3.58
CA ASN A 180 -22.22 1.86 -4.52
C ASN A 180 -21.91 3.36 -4.43
N SER A 181 -21.59 3.91 -3.24
CA SER A 181 -21.17 5.31 -3.07
C SER A 181 -19.78 5.61 -3.61
N ILE A 182 -18.85 4.66 -3.50
CA ILE A 182 -17.50 4.80 -4.09
C ILE A 182 -17.56 4.66 -5.60
N LEU A 183 -18.31 3.67 -6.11
CA LEU A 183 -18.44 3.40 -7.54
C LEU A 183 -19.24 4.50 -8.25
N SER A 184 -20.27 5.09 -7.61
CA SER A 184 -21.07 6.17 -8.20
C SER A 184 -20.27 7.46 -8.40
N ASN A 185 -19.36 7.77 -7.47
CA ASN A 185 -18.55 8.98 -7.55
C ASN A 185 -17.47 8.89 -8.63
N THR A 186 -16.96 7.68 -8.92
CA THR A 186 -16.01 7.45 -10.03
C THR A 186 -16.69 7.19 -11.38
N LYS A 187 -17.93 6.69 -11.38
CA LYS A 187 -18.71 6.47 -12.61
C LYS A 187 -19.07 7.79 -13.30
N ARG A 188 -19.36 8.84 -12.52
CA ARG A 188 -19.69 10.18 -13.04
C ARG A 188 -18.53 10.89 -13.76
N TRP A 189 -17.29 10.46 -13.50
CA TRP A 189 -16.08 10.97 -14.18
C TRP A 189 -15.76 10.22 -15.49
N PHE A 190 -16.31 9.02 -15.67
CA PHE A 190 -16.09 8.19 -16.87
C PHE A 190 -17.24 8.25 -17.91
N GLU A 191 -18.40 8.82 -17.55
CA GLU A 191 -19.57 8.96 -18.44
C GLU A 191 -19.74 10.35 -19.06
N GLU A 192 -18.76 11.27 -18.90
CA GLU A 192 -18.88 12.65 -19.42
C GLU A 192 -18.22 12.91 -20.79
N ASP A 193 -17.75 11.87 -21.48
CA ASP A 193 -17.30 12.00 -22.89
C ASP A 193 -18.13 11.08 -23.80
N GLU A 194 -19.41 11.39 -24.02
CA GLU A 194 -20.06 10.97 -25.28
C GLU A 194 -21.25 11.88 -25.68
N VAL A 195 -21.06 12.54 -26.85
CA VAL A 195 -22.05 13.10 -27.80
C VAL A 195 -22.63 14.48 -27.44
N SER A 196 -22.62 15.55 -28.26
CA SER A 196 -22.64 15.71 -29.73
C SER A 196 -22.20 17.13 -30.14
N ASP A 197 -21.34 17.24 -31.16
CA ASP A 197 -21.30 18.42 -32.04
C ASP A 197 -21.19 17.95 -33.49
N PHE A 198 -22.36 17.73 -34.12
CA PHE A 198 -22.54 17.70 -35.57
C PHE A 198 -24.00 18.05 -35.90
N LYS A 199 -24.29 19.36 -35.98
CA LYS A 199 -25.01 19.97 -37.10
C LYS A 199 -24.92 21.49 -37.06
#